data_AF-A0A091B7W3-F1
#
_entry.id   AF-A0A091B7W3-F1
#
_cell.length_a   1.000
_cell.length_b   1.000
_cell.length_c   1.000
_cell.angle_alpha   90.00
_cell.angle_beta   90.00
_cell.angle_gamma   90.00
#
_symmetry.space_group_name_H-M   'P 1'
#
loop_
_entity.id
_entity.type
_entity.pdbx_description
1 polymer ?
#
loop_
_entity_poly.entity_id
_entity_poly.type
_entity_poly.pdbx_seq_one_letter_code
_entity_poly.pdbx_strand_id
1 'polypeptide(L)' 'MLKLLLLVGALVAVYFIFFKKKSLTPPSADKTQDEAMIPCAKCDTYVQVKEAFMRDGKYYCSRECMEE' A
#
# COMPACT_ATOMS: atom_id res chain seq x y z
N MET A 1 -34.55 -29.51 -8.31
CA MET A 1 -34.25 -28.14 -8.77
C MET A 1 -33.99 -27.17 -7.61
N LEU A 2 -34.94 -26.95 -6.67
CA LEU A 2 -34.77 -25.95 -5.57
C LEU A 2 -33.56 -26.19 -4.64
N LYS A 3 -33.25 -27.46 -4.36
CA LYS A 3 -32.09 -27.85 -3.53
C LYS A 3 -30.75 -27.45 -4.14
N LEU A 4 -30.64 -27.45 -5.47
CA LEU A 4 -29.42 -27.06 -6.19
C LEU A 4 -29.24 -25.53 -6.14
N LEU A 5 -30.34 -24.78 -6.25
CA LEU A 5 -30.33 -23.32 -6.25
C LEU A 5 -29.94 -22.74 -4.87
N LEU A 6 -30.36 -23.39 -3.78
CA LEU A 6 -29.94 -23.05 -2.42
C LEU A 6 -28.45 -23.34 -2.18
N LEU A 7 -27.93 -24.46 -2.70
CA LEU A 7 -26.51 -24.79 -2.61
C LEU A 7 -25.64 -23.77 -3.36
N VAL A 8 -26.02 -23.43 -4.59
CA VAL A 8 -25.30 -22.42 -5.39
C VAL A 8 -25.39 -21.04 -4.74
N GLY A 9 -26.57 -20.65 -4.23
CA GLY A 9 -26.74 -19.39 -3.52
C GLY A 9 -25.88 -19.28 -2.27
N ALA A 10 -25.77 -20.35 -1.48
CA ALA A 10 -24.91 -20.38 -0.29
C ALA A 10 -23.43 -20.23 -0.63
N LEU A 11 -22.94 -20.90 -1.69
CA LEU A 11 -21.55 -20.78 -2.14
C LEU A 11 -21.23 -19.36 -2.62
N VAL A 12 -22.13 -18.74 -3.38
CA VAL A 12 -21.98 -17.36 -3.86
C VAL A 12 -21.98 -16.37 -2.69
N ALA A 13 -22.85 -16.58 -1.70
CA ALA A 13 -22.92 -15.72 -0.51
C ALA A 13 -21.62 -15.79 0.31
N VAL A 14 -21.09 -17.00 0.55
CA VAL A 14 -19.80 -17.19 1.23
C VAL A 14 -18.67 -16.54 0.43
N TYR A 15 -18.59 -16.78 -0.88
CA TYR A 15 -17.59 -16.14 -1.74
C TYR A 15 -17.67 -14.61 -1.64
N PHE A 16 -18.85 -14.02 -1.74
CA PHE A 16 -19.03 -12.58 -1.61
C PHE A 16 -18.61 -12.06 -0.23
N ILE A 17 -18.95 -12.74 0.87
CA ILE A 17 -18.56 -12.29 2.22
C ILE A 17 -17.04 -12.29 2.38
N PHE A 18 -16.34 -13.33 1.89
CA PHE A 18 -14.89 -13.44 2.04
C PHE A 18 -14.08 -12.64 1.00
N PHE A 19 -14.58 -12.47 -0.23
CA PHE A 19 -13.87 -11.75 -1.30
C PHE A 19 -14.26 -10.27 -1.44
N LYS A 20 -15.43 -9.82 -0.96
CA LYS A 20 -15.87 -8.42 -1.09
C LYS A 20 -15.08 -7.43 -0.24
N LYS A 21 -14.17 -7.90 0.63
CA LYS A 21 -13.31 -7.05 1.47
C LYS A 21 -11.82 -7.14 1.12
N LYS A 22 -11.51 -7.33 -0.16
CA LYS A 22 -10.19 -7.00 -0.69
C LYS A 22 -10.32 -5.84 -1.68
N SER A 23 -10.94 -4.74 -1.25
CA SER A 23 -10.57 -3.50 -1.93
C SER A 23 -9.11 -3.29 -1.56
N LEU A 24 -8.23 -3.47 -2.55
CA LEU A 24 -6.89 -2.88 -2.56
C LEU A 24 -7.06 -1.37 -2.68
N THR A 25 -7.88 -0.78 -1.80
CA THR A 25 -7.80 0.64 -1.56
C THR A 25 -6.48 0.76 -0.80
N PRO A 26 -5.39 1.25 -1.44
CA PRO A 26 -4.25 1.67 -0.64
C PRO A 26 -4.85 2.58 0.45
N PRO A 27 -4.50 2.40 1.74
CA PRO A 27 -4.98 3.30 2.77
C PRO A 27 -4.81 4.70 2.20
N SER A 28 -5.92 5.42 2.05
CA SER A 28 -5.94 6.76 1.45
C SER A 28 -4.73 7.48 2.00
N ALA A 29 -3.77 7.84 1.15
CA ALA A 29 -2.50 8.40 1.57
C ALA A 29 -2.82 9.51 2.56
N ASP A 30 -2.67 9.18 3.85
CA ASP A 30 -3.05 10.08 4.90
C ASP A 30 -2.04 11.20 4.75
N LYS A 31 -2.49 12.44 4.57
CA LYS A 31 -1.59 13.57 4.28
C LYS A 31 -0.50 13.71 5.35
N THR A 32 -0.75 13.14 6.52
CA THR A 32 0.20 13.00 7.63
C THR A 32 1.42 12.11 7.30
N GLN A 33 1.31 11.12 6.41
CA GLN A 33 2.43 10.30 5.96
C GLN A 33 3.38 11.08 5.03
N ASP A 34 2.87 12.02 4.24
CA ASP A 34 3.68 12.85 3.34
C ASP A 34 4.58 13.83 4.11
N GLU A 35 4.15 14.23 5.31
CA GLU A 35 4.92 15.07 6.26
C GLU A 35 5.86 14.26 7.15
N ALA A 36 5.78 12.93 7.13
CA ALA A 36 6.68 12.09 7.91
C ALA A 36 8.13 12.30 7.46
N MET A 37 9.05 12.38 8.42
CA MET A 37 10.48 12.46 8.14
C MET A 37 11.11 11.07 8.24
N ILE A 38 11.91 10.72 7.24
CA ILE A 38 12.60 9.44 7.14
C ILE A 38 14.09 9.65 6.90
N PRO A 39 14.96 8.77 7.43
CA PRO A 39 16.40 8.89 7.22
C PRO A 39 16.79 8.49 5.79
N CYS A 40 17.71 9.23 5.19
CA CYS A 40 18.34 8.86 3.93
C CYS A 40 19.20 7.62 4.12
N ALA A 41 19.04 6.62 3.26
CA ALA A 41 19.79 5.36 3.32
C ALA A 41 21.30 5.50 3.07
N LYS A 42 21.79 6.69 2.68
CA LYS A 42 23.20 6.94 2.35
C LYS A 42 23.93 7.81 3.37
N CYS A 43 23.32 8.92 3.80
CA CYS A 43 23.96 9.93 4.65
C CYS A 43 23.21 10.18 5.97
N ASP A 44 22.17 9.40 6.27
CA ASP A 44 21.33 9.49 7.47
C ASP A 44 20.64 10.85 7.69
N THR A 45 20.68 11.74 6.71
CA THR A 45 19.93 13.01 6.75
C THR A 45 18.44 12.72 6.67
N TYR A 46 17.66 13.33 7.55
CA TYR A 46 16.20 13.17 7.53
C TYR A 46 15.56 14.05 6.47
N VAL A 47 14.73 13.44 5.63
CA VAL A 47 13.98 14.09 4.54
C VAL A 47 12.50 13.75 4.66
N GLN A 48 11.62 14.67 4.26
CA GLN A 48 10.19 14.40 4.22
C GLN A 48 9.89 13.32 3.17
N VAL A 49 8.97 12.41 3.45
CA VAL A 49 8.55 11.36 2.51
C VAL A 49 8.16 11.95 1.15
N LYS A 50 7.48 13.11 1.14
CA LYS A 50 7.07 13.81 -0.10
C LYS A 50 8.23 14.40 -0.93
N GLU A 51 9.38 14.61 -0.31
CA GLU A 51 10.59 15.21 -0.94
C GLU A 51 11.69 14.17 -1.20
N ALA A 52 11.53 12.95 -0.65
CA ALA A 52 12.50 11.89 -0.78
C ALA A 52 12.47 11.23 -2.17
N PHE A 53 13.64 10.88 -2.69
CA PHE A 53 13.77 10.06 -3.88
C PHE A 53 13.74 8.58 -3.47
N MET A 54 12.94 7.75 -4.14
CA MET A 54 12.84 6.31 -3.86
C MET A 54 13.51 5.49 -4.97
N ARG A 55 14.44 4.60 -4.59
CA ARG A 55 15.06 3.62 -5.49
C ARG A 55 15.25 2.29 -4.75
N ASP A 56 14.83 1.20 -5.38
CA ASP A 56 14.94 -0.16 -4.82
C ASP A 56 14.39 -0.31 -3.39
N GLY A 57 13.30 0.41 -3.07
CA GLY A 57 12.67 0.40 -1.75
C GLY A 57 13.41 1.18 -0.66
N LYS A 58 14.46 1.93 -1.02
CA LYS A 58 15.19 2.84 -0.13
C LYS A 58 14.88 4.29 -0.48
N TYR A 59 15.00 5.15 0.52
CA TYR A 59 14.74 6.58 0.40
C TYR A 59 16.03 7.40 0.51
N TYR A 60 16.11 8.46 -0.28
CA TYR A 60 17.29 9.29 -0.46
C TYR A 60 16.94 10.78 -0.39
N CYS A 61 17.82 11.58 0.22
CA CYS A 61 17.62 13.03 0.34
C CYS A 61 17.90 13.80 -0.95
N SER A 62 18.66 13.22 -1.88
CA SER A 62 19.04 13.85 -3.16
C SER A 62 19.25 12.80 -4.25
N ARG A 63 19.30 13.25 -5.51
CA ARG A 63 19.64 12.38 -6.65
C ARG A 63 21.07 11.84 -6.56
N GLU A 64 22.00 12.67 -6.07
CA GLU A 64 23.40 12.27 -5.85
C GLU A 64 23.46 11.05 -4.92
N CYS A 65 22.81 11.12 -3.75
CA CYS A 65 22.77 9.99 -2.81
C CYS A 65 22.06 8.73 -3.36
N MET A 66 21.16 8.87 -4.33
CA MET A 66 20.43 7.78 -4.98
C MET A 66 21.23 7.12 -6.13
N GLU A 67 22.13 7.88 -6.76
CA GLU A 67 22.91 7.47 -7.93
C GLU A 67 24.34 7.04 -7.60
N GLU A 68 24.82 7.30 -6.38
CA GLU A 68 26.06 6.74 -5.81
C GLU A 68 26.03 5.22 -5.61
#